data_AF-A0A5M8NX40-F1
#
_entry.id   AF-A0A5M8NX40-F1
#
_cell.length_a   1.000
_cell.length_b   1.000
_cell.length_c   1.000
_cell.angle_alpha   90.00
_cell.angle_beta   90.00
_cell.angle_gamma   90.00
#
_symmetry.space_group_name_H-M   'P 1'
#
loop_
_entity.id
_entity.type
_entity.pdbx_description
1 polymer ?
#
loop_
_entity_poly.entity_id
_entity_poly.type
_entity_poly.pdbx_seq_one_letter_code
_entity_poly.pdbx_strand_id
1 'polypeptide(L)'
;MKPTCHPFPQTILSYLGNVYNSQAISFYHNHGVTDIPPAYEQKPVEKAVLMFCKHCLRYSMDVCPKQQKKIPSHTEPFYLTTKNGKRFRLSFDCKNCLMQVIKE
;
A
#
# COMPACT_ATOMS: atom_id res chain seq x y z
N MET A 1 11.88 -15.34 -23.20
CA MET A 1 11.85 -13.86 -23.30
C MET A 1 13.28 -13.36 -23.48
N LYS A 2 13.51 -12.29 -24.25
CA LYS A 2 14.83 -11.68 -24.38
C LYS A 2 15.14 -10.80 -23.15
N PRO A 3 16.34 -10.89 -22.54
CA PRO A 3 16.70 -10.03 -21.41
C PRO A 3 16.76 -8.55 -21.80
N THR A 4 16.41 -7.67 -20.87
CA THR A 4 16.57 -6.21 -20.97
C THR A 4 17.77 -5.75 -20.14
N CYS A 5 18.40 -4.64 -20.54
CA CYS A 5 19.65 -4.15 -19.94
C CYS A 5 19.55 -2.71 -19.38
N HIS A 6 18.35 -2.18 -19.16
CA HIS A 6 18.17 -0.85 -18.57
C HIS A 6 18.13 -0.94 -17.03
N PRO A 7 18.52 0.10 -16.29
CA PRO A 7 18.40 0.10 -14.83
C PRO A 7 16.93 0.20 -14.38
N PHE A 8 16.61 -0.39 -13.24
CA PHE A 8 15.33 -0.18 -12.56
C PHE A 8 15.33 1.20 -11.88
N PRO A 9 14.21 1.95 -11.84
CA PRO A 9 14.20 3.31 -11.29
C PRO A 9 14.57 3.42 -9.81
N GLN A 10 14.46 2.33 -9.05
CA GLN A 10 14.75 2.27 -7.61
C GLN A 10 15.86 1.26 -7.35
N THR A 11 16.81 1.56 -6.48
CA THR A 11 17.86 0.61 -6.10
C THR A 11 17.52 -0.22 -4.87
N ILE A 12 16.52 0.22 -4.10
CA ILE A 12 16.04 -0.43 -2.89
C ILE A 12 14.53 -0.58 -3.01
N LEU A 13 14.03 -1.79 -2.78
CA LEU A 13 12.61 -2.08 -2.75
C LEU A 13 12.12 -2.24 -1.30
N SER A 14 10.80 -2.25 -1.16
CA SER A 14 10.14 -2.69 0.08
C SER A 14 9.29 -3.93 -0.23
N TYR A 15 8.58 -4.46 0.77
CA TYR A 15 7.61 -5.55 0.54
C TYR A 15 6.57 -5.21 -0.55
N LEU A 16 6.31 -3.92 -0.80
CA LEU A 16 5.43 -3.44 -1.87
C LEU A 16 5.94 -3.75 -3.28
N GLY A 17 7.22 -4.09 -3.42
CA GLY A 17 7.80 -4.57 -4.68
C GLY A 17 7.29 -5.96 -5.09
N ASN A 18 6.62 -6.69 -4.18
CA ASN A 18 6.01 -8.01 -4.43
C ASN A 18 6.97 -9.02 -5.09
N VAL A 19 8.27 -8.95 -4.74
CA VAL A 19 9.28 -9.85 -5.28
C VAL A 19 9.24 -11.18 -4.51
N TYR A 20 8.52 -12.16 -5.05
CA TYR A 20 8.27 -13.43 -4.35
C TYR A 20 9.19 -14.58 -4.79
N ASN A 21 9.47 -14.70 -6.09
CA ASN A 21 10.18 -15.85 -6.66
C ASN A 21 11.61 -15.51 -7.10
N SER A 22 12.44 -16.54 -7.26
CA SER A 22 13.85 -16.40 -7.63
C SER A 22 14.06 -15.72 -8.98
N GLN A 23 13.18 -15.94 -9.96
CA GLN A 23 13.29 -15.31 -11.29
C GLN A 23 13.10 -13.80 -11.20
N ALA A 24 12.16 -13.33 -10.37
CA ALA A 24 11.94 -11.92 -10.13
C ALA A 24 13.15 -11.30 -9.38
N ILE A 25 13.68 -11.98 -8.37
CA ILE A 25 14.90 -11.55 -7.66
C ILE A 25 16.05 -11.36 -8.65
N SER A 26 16.33 -12.34 -9.51
CA SER A 26 17.37 -12.23 -10.54
C SER A 26 17.12 -11.08 -11.51
N PHE A 27 15.86 -10.86 -11.93
CA PHE A 27 15.50 -9.73 -12.78
C PHE A 27 15.87 -8.40 -12.13
N TYR A 28 15.44 -8.16 -10.88
CA TYR A 28 15.70 -6.90 -10.19
C TYR A 28 17.19 -6.67 -9.91
N HIS A 29 17.95 -7.70 -9.50
CA HIS A 29 19.39 -7.59 -9.35
C HIS A 29 20.11 -7.25 -10.65
N ASN A 30 19.74 -7.89 -11.77
CA ASN A 30 20.30 -7.57 -13.09
C ASN A 30 19.99 -6.12 -13.53
N HIS A 31 18.94 -5.52 -12.98
CA HIS A 31 18.55 -4.13 -13.24
C HIS A 31 19.05 -3.16 -12.14
N GLY A 32 20.00 -3.58 -11.30
CA GLY A 32 20.70 -2.71 -10.35
C GLY A 32 20.01 -2.51 -9.00
N VAL A 33 18.98 -3.29 -8.68
CA VAL A 33 18.39 -3.30 -7.34
C VAL A 33 19.31 -4.07 -6.39
N THR A 34 19.72 -3.45 -5.30
CA THR A 34 20.67 -4.01 -4.34
C THR A 34 19.99 -4.63 -3.13
N ASP A 35 18.85 -4.07 -2.70
CA ASP A 35 18.09 -4.58 -1.55
C ASP A 35 16.66 -4.94 -1.97
N ILE A 36 16.34 -6.22 -1.79
CA ILE A 36 15.06 -6.83 -2.18
C ILE A 36 14.54 -7.58 -0.96
N PRO A 37 13.71 -6.94 -0.12
CA PRO A 37 13.07 -7.63 0.97
C PRO A 37 12.04 -8.65 0.45
N PRO A 38 11.72 -9.69 1.25
CA PRO A 38 10.74 -10.69 0.88
C PRO A 38 9.36 -10.04 0.63
N ALA A 39 8.62 -10.61 -0.32
CA ALA A 39 7.22 -10.27 -0.52
C ALA A 39 6.39 -10.50 0.75
N TYR A 40 5.29 -9.77 0.87
CA TYR A 40 4.43 -9.79 2.06
C TYR A 40 3.96 -11.21 2.42
N GLU A 41 3.65 -12.03 1.42
CA GLU A 41 3.17 -13.40 1.58
C GLU A 41 4.25 -14.35 2.13
N GLN A 42 5.54 -14.05 1.88
CA GLN A 42 6.64 -14.83 2.44
C GLN A 42 6.94 -14.42 3.88
N LYS A 43 6.94 -13.11 4.14
CA LYS A 43 7.21 -12.56 5.47
C LYS A 43 6.33 -11.33 5.72
N PRO A 44 5.21 -11.50 6.45
CA PRO A 44 4.35 -10.39 6.79
C PRO A 44 5.08 -9.31 7.58
N VAL A 45 4.82 -8.05 7.21
CA VAL A 45 5.30 -6.88 7.96
C VAL A 45 4.20 -6.43 8.92
N GLU A 46 4.60 -6.00 10.12
CA GLU A 46 3.68 -5.42 11.11
C GLU A 46 3.12 -4.08 10.59
N LYS A 47 1.82 -3.83 10.82
CA LYS A 47 1.15 -2.60 10.35
C LYS A 47 1.31 -2.33 8.85
N ALA A 48 1.39 -3.40 8.05
CA ALA A 48 1.54 -3.32 6.61
C ALA A 48 0.33 -2.61 5.96
N VAL A 49 0.64 -1.75 5.00
CA VAL A 49 -0.37 -1.19 4.08
C VAL A 49 -0.63 -2.25 3.02
N LEU A 50 -1.84 -2.80 3.04
CA LEU A 50 -2.26 -3.85 2.10
C LEU A 50 -2.82 -3.26 0.80
N MET A 51 -3.38 -2.05 0.86
CA MET A 51 -3.99 -1.42 -0.30
C MET A 51 -3.87 0.10 -0.24
N PHE A 52 -3.62 0.68 -1.41
CA PHE A 52 -3.62 2.10 -1.68
C PHE A 52 -4.78 2.42 -2.63
N CYS A 53 -5.68 3.30 -2.23
CA CYS A 53 -6.88 3.62 -3.00
C CYS A 53 -7.01 5.12 -3.26
N LYS A 54 -7.37 5.46 -4.50
CA LYS A 54 -7.89 6.79 -4.82
C LYS A 54 -9.37 6.94 -4.45
N HIS A 55 -10.12 5.84 -4.52
CA HIS A 55 -11.46 5.81 -3.93
C HIS A 55 -11.35 6.01 -2.41
N CYS A 56 -12.05 6.99 -1.88
CA CYS A 56 -11.89 7.47 -0.52
C CYS A 56 -13.24 7.47 0.19
N LEU A 57 -13.36 6.67 1.26
CA LEU A 57 -14.62 6.57 1.99
C LEU A 57 -15.02 7.89 2.66
N ARG A 58 -14.07 8.72 3.11
CA ARG A 58 -14.39 10.07 3.59
C ARG A 58 -15.10 10.90 2.52
N TYR A 59 -14.69 10.77 1.25
CA TYR A 59 -15.36 11.45 0.16
C TYR A 59 -16.76 10.88 -0.10
N SER A 60 -16.89 9.56 -0.15
CA SER A 60 -18.18 8.87 -0.34
C SER A 60 -19.20 9.09 0.78
N MET A 61 -18.74 9.44 1.98
CA MET A 61 -19.59 9.79 3.13
C MET A 61 -19.77 11.30 3.33
N ASP A 62 -19.36 12.13 2.37
CA ASP A 62 -19.46 13.60 2.42
C ASP A 62 -18.74 14.29 3.59
N VAL A 63 -17.65 13.69 4.06
CA VAL A 63 -16.86 14.16 5.19
C VAL A 63 -15.38 14.38 4.85
N CYS A 64 -15.03 14.45 3.56
CA CYS A 64 -13.66 14.75 3.16
C CYS A 64 -13.36 16.25 3.41
N PRO A 65 -12.35 16.57 4.25
CA PRO A 65 -12.05 17.96 4.60
C PRO A 65 -11.58 18.79 3.40
N LYS A 66 -11.00 18.15 2.38
CA LYS A 66 -10.50 18.83 1.17
C LYS A 66 -11.62 19.25 0.21
N GLN A 67 -12.67 18.44 0.07
CA GLN A 67 -13.72 18.67 -0.94
C GLN A 67 -14.96 19.33 -0.32
N GLN A 68 -15.42 18.84 0.82
CA GLN A 68 -16.65 19.34 1.45
C GLN A 68 -16.42 20.49 2.44
N LYS A 69 -15.16 20.74 2.88
CA LYS A 69 -14.78 21.78 3.87
C LYS A 69 -15.60 21.73 5.17
N LYS A 70 -16.20 20.58 5.48
CA LYS A 70 -16.93 20.35 6.73
C LYS A 70 -15.96 19.82 7.77
N ILE A 71 -16.17 20.23 9.02
CA ILE A 71 -15.51 19.60 10.17
C ILE A 71 -16.12 18.20 10.28
N PRO A 72 -15.33 17.12 10.15
CA PRO A 72 -15.85 15.78 10.30
C PRO A 72 -16.38 15.62 11.73
N SER A 73 -17.66 15.27 11.88
CA SER A 73 -18.29 15.03 13.19
C SER A 73 -18.00 13.63 13.75
N HIS A 74 -17.31 12.79 12.98
CA HIS A 74 -17.06 11.39 13.32
C HIS A 74 -15.73 11.21 14.05
N THR A 75 -15.72 10.28 15.00
CA THR A 75 -14.51 9.90 15.74
C THR A 75 -13.68 8.91 14.91
N GLU A 76 -12.42 9.25 14.66
CA GLU A 76 -11.44 8.37 14.02
C GLU A 76 -10.71 7.49 15.04
N PRO A 77 -10.12 6.35 14.61
CA PRO A 77 -9.95 5.87 13.22
C PRO A 77 -11.10 5.04 12.66
N PHE A 78 -11.23 5.04 11.33
CA PHE A 78 -12.15 4.15 10.61
C PHE A 78 -11.56 2.76 10.38
N TYR A 79 -12.46 1.79 10.20
CA TYR A 79 -12.12 0.38 10.04
C TYR A 79 -12.97 -0.29 8.97
N LEU A 80 -12.34 -1.16 8.18
CA LEU A 80 -13.05 -2.17 7.41
C LEU A 80 -13.10 -3.45 8.23
N THR A 81 -14.31 -3.97 8.44
CA THR A 81 -14.52 -5.25 9.11
C THR A 81 -15.14 -6.23 8.13
N THR A 82 -14.52 -7.38 8.00
CA THR A 82 -15.01 -8.47 7.16
C THR A 82 -15.96 -9.38 7.94
N LYS A 83 -16.77 -10.19 7.24
CA LYS A 83 -17.74 -11.10 7.88
C LYS A 83 -17.11 -12.12 8.84
N ASN A 84 -15.82 -12.45 8.64
CA ASN A 84 -15.08 -13.37 9.51
C ASN A 84 -14.38 -12.65 10.68
N GLY A 85 -14.70 -11.38 10.93
CA GLY A 85 -14.18 -10.61 12.06
C GLY A 85 -12.81 -9.98 11.85
N LYS A 86 -12.13 -10.18 10.70
CA LYS A 86 -10.88 -9.46 10.42
C LYS A 86 -11.16 -7.98 10.27
N ARG A 87 -10.33 -7.16 10.93
CA ARG A 87 -10.43 -5.72 11.00
C ARG A 87 -9.18 -5.08 10.39
N PHE A 88 -9.38 -4.03 9.60
CA PHE A 88 -8.32 -3.30 8.92
C PHE A 88 -8.47 -1.82 9.19
N ARG A 89 -7.42 -1.18 9.70
CA ARG A 89 -7.43 0.25 9.97
C ARG A 89 -7.35 1.04 8.67
N LEU A 90 -8.11 2.11 8.58
CA LEU A 90 -8.01 3.06 7.48
C LEU A 90 -7.14 4.25 7.88
N SER A 91 -6.30 4.69 6.95
CA SER A 91 -5.53 5.93 7.04
C SER A 91 -5.83 6.80 5.81
N PHE A 92 -5.92 8.11 6.01
CA PHE A 92 -6.31 9.05 4.96
C PHE A 92 -5.26 10.15 4.82
N ASP A 93 -4.57 10.14 3.69
CA ASP A 93 -3.77 11.26 3.23
C ASP A 93 -4.63 12.12 2.28
N CYS A 94 -5.37 13.05 2.88
CA CYS A 94 -6.24 13.96 2.14
C CYS A 94 -5.47 14.90 1.21
N LYS A 95 -4.19 15.19 1.48
CA LYS A 95 -3.37 16.05 0.61
C LYS A 95 -3.23 15.40 -0.76
N ASN A 96 -2.88 14.11 -0.78
CA ASN A 96 -2.63 13.33 -1.99
C ASN A 96 -3.86 12.55 -2.52
N CYS A 97 -5.02 12.75 -1.89
CA CYS A 97 -6.25 11.97 -2.15
C CYS A 97 -5.97 10.46 -2.14
N LEU A 98 -5.39 9.98 -1.05
CA LEU A 98 -4.95 8.60 -0.90
C LEU A 98 -5.53 8.02 0.40
N MET A 99 -6.27 6.92 0.26
CA MET A 99 -6.73 6.10 1.36
C MET A 99 -5.87 4.83 1.43
N GLN A 100 -5.46 4.46 2.63
CA GLN A 100 -4.68 3.25 2.87
C GLN A 100 -5.48 2.28 3.73
N VAL A 101 -5.45 1.00 3.36
CA VAL A 101 -5.96 -0.10 4.17
C VAL A 101 -4.78 -0.77 4.86
N ILE A 102 -4.76 -0.73 6.18
CA ILE A 102 -3.65 -1.17 7.02
C ILE A 102 -4.09 -2.41 7.79
N LYS A 103 -3.26 -3.43 7.80
CA LYS A 103 -3.44 -4.60 8.68
C LYS A 103 -3.10 -4.20 10.12
N GLU A 104 -4.04 -4.43 11.05
CA GLU A 104 -3.73 -4.38 12.49
C GLU A 104 -2.93 -5.60 12.94
#